data_AF-A0A2G6NZF2-F1
#
_entry.id   AF-A0A2G6NZF2-F1
#
_cell.length_a   1.000
_cell.length_b   1.000
_cell.length_c   1.000
_cell.angle_alpha   90.00
_cell.angle_beta   90.00
_cell.angle_gamma   90.00
#
_symmetry.space_group_name_H-M   'P 1'
#
loop_
_entity.id
_entity.type
_entity.pdbx_description
1 polymer ?
#
loop_
_entity_poly.entity_id
_entity_poly.type
_entity_poly.pdbx_seq_one_letter_code
_entity_poly.pdbx_strand_id
1 'polypeptide(L)'
;MKISEKTVVVANYTLYDDNGTLIEDSNHGGPIHFIPGNGFFPKAIEAALLGKELGDSVEVSVGVEEGFGPYDKDLLIEANIEDFKDFDPLEVGVEFELDTEEGVIGGIVSEIKDDKVVGDCNHPLAGMAVKFEFEILEVREATKKELSQGFIIPKD
;
A
#
# COMPACT_ATOMS: atom_id res chain seq x y z
N MET A 1 16.51 19.21 4.50
CA MET A 1 17.28 17.99 4.81
C MET A 1 16.89 16.93 3.80
N LYS A 2 17.77 15.95 3.56
CA LYS A 2 17.55 14.91 2.56
C LYS A 2 16.86 13.69 3.15
N ILE A 3 16.07 13.00 2.34
CA ILE A 3 15.46 11.72 2.65
C ILE A 3 16.58 10.71 2.89
N SER A 4 16.53 10.04 4.03
CA SER A 4 17.43 8.95 4.40
C SER A 4 16.71 7.97 5.33
N GLU A 5 17.41 6.94 5.78
CA GLU A 5 16.91 6.13 6.89
C GLU A 5 16.55 7.04 8.09
N LYS A 6 15.48 6.68 8.80
CA LYS A 6 15.00 7.36 10.01
C LYS A 6 14.52 8.80 9.79
N THR A 7 14.14 9.17 8.58
CA THR A 7 13.39 10.40 8.30
C THR A 7 11.91 10.11 8.15
N VAL A 8 11.06 11.03 8.57
CA VAL A 8 9.66 11.07 8.14
C VAL A 8 9.58 11.93 6.89
N VAL A 9 8.89 11.39 5.88
CA VAL A 9 8.65 12.04 4.60
C VAL A 9 7.15 12.28 4.44
N VAL A 10 6.81 13.49 4.02
CA VAL A 10 5.46 13.87 3.59
C VAL A 10 5.54 14.18 2.10
N ALA A 11 4.69 13.58 1.28
CA ALA A 11 4.69 13.80 -0.17
C ALA A 11 3.28 13.81 -0.75
N ASN A 12 3.02 14.68 -1.72
CA ASN A 12 1.94 14.41 -2.67
C ASN A 12 2.38 13.27 -3.59
N TYR A 13 1.42 12.50 -4.08
CA TYR A 13 1.71 11.47 -5.05
C TYR A 13 0.56 11.29 -6.05
N THR A 14 0.94 10.77 -7.22
CA THR A 14 0.02 10.27 -8.24
C THR A 14 0.51 8.90 -8.69
N LEU A 15 -0.40 7.94 -8.76
CA LEU A 15 -0.13 6.56 -9.15
C LEU A 15 -0.86 6.24 -10.47
N TYR A 16 -0.10 5.72 -11.42
CA TYR A 16 -0.59 5.29 -12.72
C TYR A 16 -0.28 3.81 -12.96
N ASP A 17 -1.10 3.17 -13.80
CA ASP A 17 -0.73 1.90 -14.44
C ASP A 17 0.30 2.12 -15.56
N ASP A 18 0.75 1.03 -16.18
CA ASP A 18 1.71 1.05 -17.30
C ASP A 18 1.18 1.70 -18.58
N ASN A 19 -0.14 1.89 -18.70
CA ASN A 19 -0.80 2.58 -19.80
C ASN A 19 -1.00 4.08 -19.54
N GLY A 20 -0.59 4.58 -18.37
CA GLY A 20 -0.79 5.96 -17.95
C GLY A 20 -2.21 6.26 -17.45
N THR A 21 -3.00 5.23 -17.14
CA THR A 21 -4.31 5.36 -16.50
C THR A 21 -4.11 5.71 -15.03
N LEU A 22 -4.78 6.75 -14.55
CA LEU A 22 -4.76 7.12 -13.14
C LEU A 22 -5.40 6.02 -12.29
N ILE A 23 -4.67 5.52 -11.30
CA ILE A 23 -5.15 4.57 -10.28
C ILE A 23 -5.57 5.35 -9.03
N GLU A 24 -4.66 6.17 -8.50
CA GLU A 24 -4.85 6.88 -7.23
C GLU A 24 -4.07 8.21 -7.20
N ASP A 25 -4.55 9.19 -6.45
CA ASP A 25 -3.83 10.42 -6.17
C ASP A 25 -4.04 10.93 -4.73
N SER A 26 -3.12 11.78 -4.28
CA SER A 26 -3.21 12.45 -2.98
C SER A 26 -4.21 13.61 -2.93
N ASN A 27 -4.94 13.92 -4.02
CA ASN A 27 -5.84 15.09 -4.06
C ASN A 27 -7.07 14.88 -3.18
N HIS A 28 -7.50 13.63 -2.99
CA HIS A 28 -8.69 13.28 -2.21
C HIS A 28 -8.35 12.76 -0.81
N GLY A 29 -7.28 11.96 -0.69
CA GLY A 29 -6.82 11.37 0.58
C GLY A 29 -5.80 12.21 1.36
N GLY A 30 -5.27 13.26 0.74
CA GLY A 30 -4.18 14.07 1.28
C GLY A 30 -2.79 13.44 1.06
N PRO A 31 -1.72 14.15 1.47
CA PRO A 31 -0.35 13.68 1.30
C PRO A 31 -0.07 12.36 2.00
N ILE A 32 0.81 11.56 1.40
CA ILE A 32 1.29 10.33 2.00
C ILE A 32 2.40 10.61 3.01
N HIS A 33 2.38 9.83 4.10
CA HIS A 33 3.34 9.91 5.19
C HIS A 33 4.04 8.56 5.33
N PHE A 34 5.37 8.54 5.20
CA PHE A 34 6.12 7.28 5.36
C PHE A 34 7.53 7.50 5.93
N ILE A 35 8.11 6.42 6.45
CA ILE A 35 9.51 6.35 6.90
C ILE A 35 10.23 5.37 5.96
N PRO A 36 11.22 5.81 5.18
CA PRO A 36 11.95 4.91 4.29
C PRO A 36 12.57 3.73 5.06
N GLY A 37 12.47 2.54 4.47
CA GLY A 37 13.08 1.32 4.99
C GLY A 37 12.20 0.53 5.96
N ASN A 38 10.94 0.91 6.17
CA ASN A 38 9.98 0.14 6.99
C ASN A 38 9.15 -0.86 6.16
N GLY A 39 9.38 -0.95 4.85
CA GLY A 39 8.62 -1.83 3.96
C GLY A 39 7.29 -1.25 3.47
N PHE A 40 7.04 0.04 3.70
CA PHE A 40 5.86 0.72 3.19
C PHE A 40 5.84 0.79 1.65
N PHE A 41 7.01 0.96 1.02
CA PHE A 41 7.15 0.91 -0.43
C PHE A 41 8.10 -0.23 -0.85
N PRO A 42 7.91 -0.76 -2.07
CA PRO A 42 8.92 -1.58 -2.74
C PRO A 42 10.29 -0.89 -2.77
N LYS A 43 11.36 -1.67 -2.62
CA LYS A 43 12.74 -1.16 -2.52
C LYS A 43 13.14 -0.27 -3.70
N ALA A 44 12.63 -0.55 -4.90
CA ALA A 44 12.91 0.26 -6.09
C ALA A 44 12.34 1.68 -5.97
N ILE A 45 11.14 1.83 -5.40
CA ILE A 45 10.52 3.14 -5.14
C ILE A 45 11.28 3.86 -4.02
N GLU A 46 11.60 3.18 -2.92
CA GLU A 46 12.39 3.79 -1.83
C GLU A 46 13.75 4.31 -2.34
N ALA A 47 14.44 3.52 -3.18
CA ALA A 47 15.73 3.89 -3.75
C ALA A 47 15.65 5.16 -4.62
N ALA A 48 14.56 5.37 -5.35
CA ALA A 48 14.35 6.57 -6.16
C ALA A 48 14.15 7.84 -5.30
N LEU A 49 13.65 7.68 -4.07
CA LEU A 49 13.37 8.76 -3.14
C LEU A 49 14.57 9.11 -2.25
N LEU A 50 15.51 8.19 -2.04
CA LEU A 50 16.70 8.44 -1.22
C LEU A 50 17.50 9.64 -1.72
N GLY A 51 17.88 10.52 -0.79
CA GLY A 51 18.68 11.71 -1.08
C GLY A 51 17.92 12.91 -1.64
N LYS A 52 16.62 12.76 -1.93
CA LYS A 52 15.71 13.85 -2.33
C LYS A 52 15.39 14.74 -1.15
N GLU A 53 14.91 15.95 -1.38
CA GLU A 53 14.56 16.90 -0.32
C GLU A 53 13.28 17.68 -0.62
N LEU A 54 12.86 18.51 0.34
CA LEU A 54 11.69 19.37 0.23
C LEU A 54 11.66 20.12 -1.12
N GLY A 55 10.54 19.99 -1.85
CA GLY A 55 10.32 20.62 -3.14
C GLY A 55 10.80 19.83 -4.35
N ASP A 56 11.50 18.70 -4.15
CA ASP A 56 11.85 17.81 -5.26
C ASP A 56 10.61 17.10 -5.81
N SER A 57 10.58 16.96 -7.14
CA SER A 57 9.67 16.05 -7.83
C SER A 57 10.43 14.78 -8.26
N VAL A 58 9.79 13.63 -8.10
CA VAL A 58 10.38 12.33 -8.43
C VAL A 58 9.38 11.52 -9.24
N GLU A 59 9.84 11.00 -10.38
CA GLU A 59 9.10 10.02 -11.15
C GLU A 59 9.83 8.68 -11.06
N VAL A 60 9.09 7.61 -10.77
CA VAL A 60 9.63 6.26 -10.71
C VAL A 60 8.63 5.27 -11.31
N SER A 61 9.11 4.46 -12.24
CA SER A 61 8.36 3.33 -12.79
C SER A 61 8.99 2.03 -12.31
N VAL A 62 8.15 1.11 -11.86
CA VAL A 62 8.57 -0.23 -11.42
C VAL A 62 7.76 -1.28 -12.16
N GLY A 63 8.46 -2.31 -12.63
CA GLY A 63 7.81 -3.49 -13.19
C GLY A 63 7.18 -4.36 -12.10
N VAL A 64 6.45 -5.39 -12.51
CA VAL A 64 5.75 -6.33 -11.63
C VAL A 64 6.67 -6.89 -10.52
N GLU A 65 7.83 -7.42 -10.90
CA GLU A 65 8.78 -8.05 -9.97
C GLU A 65 9.43 -7.07 -8.98
N GLU A 66 9.63 -5.81 -9.38
CA GLU A 66 10.31 -4.80 -8.57
C GLU A 66 9.33 -3.94 -7.74
N GLY A 67 8.05 -3.98 -8.11
CA GLY A 67 6.94 -3.31 -7.45
C GLY A 67 6.27 -4.23 -6.44
N PHE A 68 5.00 -4.56 -6.69
CA PHE A 68 4.15 -5.27 -5.75
C PHE A 68 4.10 -6.79 -5.96
N GLY A 69 5.02 -7.32 -6.78
CA GLY A 69 5.15 -8.74 -7.07
C GLY A 69 4.15 -9.24 -8.12
N PRO A 70 4.33 -10.46 -8.61
CA PRO A 70 3.35 -11.11 -9.48
C PRO A 70 2.06 -11.40 -8.71
N TYR A 71 0.95 -11.42 -9.43
CA TYR A 71 -0.31 -11.94 -8.89
C TYR A 71 -0.17 -13.43 -8.60
N ASP A 72 -0.45 -13.83 -7.36
CA ASP A 72 -0.33 -15.20 -6.90
C ASP A 72 -1.71 -15.82 -6.66
N LYS A 73 -2.02 -16.88 -7.41
CA LYS A 73 -3.28 -17.60 -7.28
C LYS A 73 -3.34 -18.43 -6.00
N ASP A 74 -2.20 -18.73 -5.39
CA ASP A 74 -2.14 -19.46 -4.12
C ASP A 74 -2.51 -18.56 -2.93
N LEU A 75 -2.59 -17.23 -3.15
CA LEU A 75 -3.13 -16.25 -2.19
C LEU A 75 -4.65 -16.04 -2.34
N LEU A 76 -5.31 -16.81 -3.21
CA LEU A 76 -6.76 -16.93 -3.18
C LEU A 76 -7.18 -17.94 -2.13
N ILE A 77 -8.04 -17.52 -1.22
CA ILE A 77 -8.54 -18.36 -0.14
C ILE A 77 -10.03 -18.62 -0.31
N GLU A 78 -10.48 -19.80 0.11
CA GLU A 78 -11.90 -20.09 0.25
C GLU A 78 -12.25 -20.14 1.75
N ALA A 79 -13.28 -19.40 2.14
CA ALA A 79 -13.84 -19.41 3.48
C ALA A 79 -15.36 -19.64 3.43
N ASN A 80 -15.94 -20.09 4.54
CA ASN A 80 -17.38 -20.34 4.58
C ASN A 80 -18.11 -18.99 4.63
N ILE A 81 -19.27 -18.89 3.98
CA ILE A 81 -20.05 -17.64 3.99
C ILE A 81 -20.44 -17.20 5.41
N GLU A 82 -20.56 -18.14 6.35
CA GLU A 82 -20.83 -17.89 7.77
C GLU A 82 -19.71 -17.11 8.48
N ASP A 83 -18.47 -17.19 7.98
CA ASP A 83 -17.32 -16.43 8.50
C ASP A 83 -17.47 -14.92 8.19
N PHE A 84 -18.34 -14.58 7.23
CA PHE A 84 -18.62 -13.21 6.78
C PHE A 84 -20.01 -12.71 7.23
N LYS A 85 -20.69 -13.40 8.16
CA LYS A 85 -22.07 -13.06 8.58
C LYS A 85 -22.25 -11.65 9.14
N ASP A 86 -21.16 -11.02 9.61
CA ASP A 86 -21.16 -9.68 10.18
C ASP A 86 -20.93 -8.59 9.11
N PHE A 87 -20.67 -8.97 7.86
CA PHE A 87 -20.59 -8.06 6.72
C PHE A 87 -21.98 -7.82 6.13
N ASP A 88 -22.47 -6.58 6.20
CA ASP A 88 -23.76 -6.18 5.63
C ASP A 88 -23.65 -4.84 4.87
N PRO A 89 -23.71 -4.84 3.53
CA PRO A 89 -23.86 -6.00 2.65
C PRO A 89 -22.53 -6.75 2.42
N LEU A 90 -22.60 -8.07 2.30
CA LEU A 90 -21.49 -8.89 1.78
C LEU A 90 -21.51 -8.85 0.24
N GLU A 91 -20.53 -8.18 -0.35
CA GLU A 91 -20.44 -7.99 -1.81
C GLU A 91 -19.01 -8.22 -2.33
N VAL A 92 -18.89 -8.54 -3.63
CA VAL A 92 -17.60 -8.58 -4.32
C VAL A 92 -16.97 -7.19 -4.31
N GLY A 93 -15.68 -7.12 -3.98
CA GLY A 93 -14.91 -5.88 -3.84
C GLY A 93 -14.83 -5.37 -2.40
N VAL A 94 -15.56 -5.96 -1.45
CA VAL A 94 -15.46 -5.57 -0.04
C VAL A 94 -14.16 -6.09 0.56
N GLU A 95 -13.43 -5.22 1.26
CA GLU A 95 -12.28 -5.58 2.07
C GLU A 95 -12.74 -6.37 3.31
N PHE A 96 -12.01 -7.43 3.65
CA PHE A 96 -12.27 -8.24 4.83
C PHE A 96 -11.01 -8.45 5.66
N GLU A 97 -11.22 -8.68 6.95
CA GLU A 97 -10.24 -9.26 7.87
C GLU A 97 -10.90 -10.45 8.57
N LEU A 98 -10.25 -11.62 8.55
CA LEU A 98 -10.69 -12.82 9.26
C LEU A 98 -9.62 -13.28 10.25
N ASP A 99 -10.05 -13.61 11.46
CA ASP A 99 -9.22 -14.28 12.45
C ASP A 99 -9.09 -15.77 12.11
N THR A 100 -7.87 -16.22 11.79
CA THR A 100 -7.54 -17.64 11.56
C THR A 100 -6.58 -18.18 12.62
N GLU A 101 -6.37 -19.50 12.63
CA GLU A 101 -5.39 -20.13 13.53
C GLU A 101 -3.94 -19.65 13.29
N GLU A 102 -3.63 -19.19 12.07
CA GLU A 102 -2.32 -18.67 11.70
C GLU A 102 -2.18 -17.15 11.92
N GLY A 103 -3.27 -16.47 12.29
CA GLY A 103 -3.34 -15.04 12.52
C GLY A 103 -4.48 -14.37 11.76
N VAL A 104 -4.50 -13.04 11.79
CA VAL A 104 -5.45 -12.25 11.00
C VAL A 104 -5.02 -12.28 9.55
N ILE A 105 -5.92 -12.72 8.67
CA ILE A 105 -5.76 -12.62 7.22
C ILE A 105 -6.68 -11.52 6.70
N GLY A 106 -6.21 -10.75 5.74
CA GLY A 106 -6.99 -9.70 5.10
C GLY A 106 -6.94 -9.81 3.59
N GLY A 107 -7.95 -9.27 2.93
CA GLY A 107 -8.04 -9.30 1.48
C GLY A 107 -9.31 -8.64 0.96
N ILE A 108 -9.61 -8.88 -0.31
CA ILE A 108 -10.82 -8.39 -0.98
C ILE A 108 -11.69 -9.58 -1.38
N VAL A 109 -12.99 -9.52 -1.16
CA VAL A 109 -13.91 -10.54 -1.66
C VAL A 109 -13.89 -10.53 -3.19
N SER A 110 -13.39 -11.59 -3.82
CA SER A 110 -13.29 -11.70 -5.28
C SER A 110 -14.49 -12.42 -5.90
N GLU A 111 -15.09 -13.37 -5.17
CA GLU A 111 -16.23 -14.14 -5.64
C GLU A 111 -17.11 -14.59 -4.46
N ILE A 112 -18.43 -14.56 -4.63
CA ILE A 112 -19.39 -15.12 -3.68
C ILE A 112 -20.14 -16.25 -4.38
N LYS A 113 -20.11 -17.44 -3.78
CA LYS A 113 -20.83 -18.67 -4.19
C LYS A 113 -21.92 -18.99 -3.17
N ASP A 114 -22.70 -20.05 -3.39
CA ASP A 114 -23.83 -20.42 -2.55
C ASP A 114 -23.47 -20.55 -1.05
N ASP A 115 -22.41 -21.29 -0.72
CA ASP A 115 -21.97 -21.57 0.67
C ASP A 115 -20.56 -21.06 0.99
N LYS A 116 -19.90 -20.38 0.04
CA LYS A 116 -18.49 -20.01 0.11
C LYS A 116 -18.22 -18.61 -0.41
N VAL A 117 -17.18 -18.00 0.15
CA VAL A 117 -16.59 -16.75 -0.32
C VAL A 117 -15.16 -17.03 -0.75
N VAL A 118 -14.77 -16.54 -1.93
CA VAL A 118 -13.38 -16.51 -2.37
C VAL A 118 -12.83 -15.13 -2.04
N GLY A 119 -11.79 -15.11 -1.21
CA GLY A 119 -11.04 -13.91 -0.85
C GLY A 119 -9.72 -13.85 -1.61
N ASP A 120 -9.38 -12.66 -2.09
CA ASP A 120 -8.10 -12.36 -2.71
C ASP A 120 -7.19 -11.63 -1.72
N CYS A 121 -6.15 -12.32 -1.25
CA CYS A 121 -5.17 -11.79 -0.30
C CYS A 121 -3.93 -11.20 -0.99
N ASN A 122 -3.94 -11.06 -2.32
CA ASN A 122 -2.88 -10.36 -3.02
C ASN A 122 -2.86 -8.87 -2.65
N HIS A 123 -1.69 -8.24 -2.78
CA HIS A 123 -1.63 -6.79 -2.77
C HIS A 123 -2.53 -6.23 -3.91
N PRO A 124 -3.30 -5.14 -3.72
CA PRO A 124 -4.19 -4.61 -4.76
C PRO A 124 -3.51 -4.26 -6.09
N LEU A 125 -2.20 -4.01 -6.05
CA LEU A 125 -1.34 -3.70 -7.21
C LEU A 125 -0.50 -4.89 -7.68
N ALA A 126 -0.69 -6.10 -7.13
CA ALA A 126 0.04 -7.29 -7.56
C ALA A 126 -0.25 -7.61 -9.03
N GLY A 127 0.78 -8.02 -9.76
CA GLY A 127 0.70 -8.27 -11.20
C GLY A 127 0.74 -7.02 -12.07
N MET A 128 0.79 -5.82 -11.49
CA MET A 128 0.82 -4.56 -12.23
C MET A 128 2.22 -3.95 -12.26
N ALA A 129 2.63 -3.48 -13.44
CA ALA A 129 3.67 -2.48 -13.54
C ALA A 129 3.04 -1.10 -13.29
N VAL A 130 3.72 -0.25 -12.52
CA VAL A 130 3.16 1.02 -12.07
C VAL A 130 4.16 2.15 -12.21
N LYS A 131 3.64 3.37 -12.31
CA LYS A 131 4.41 4.61 -12.26
C LYS A 131 3.90 5.49 -11.13
N PHE A 132 4.81 5.89 -10.25
CA PHE A 132 4.56 6.91 -9.23
C PHE A 132 5.20 8.24 -9.65
N GLU A 133 4.47 9.31 -9.40
CA GLU A 133 4.97 10.68 -9.38
C GLU A 133 4.84 11.22 -7.96
N PHE A 134 5.91 11.75 -7.39
CA PHE A 134 5.95 12.31 -6.04
C PHE A 134 6.34 13.79 -6.08
N GLU A 135 5.78 14.56 -5.17
CA GLU A 135 6.24 15.90 -4.80
C GLU A 135 6.51 15.94 -3.29
N ILE A 136 7.76 16.18 -2.90
CA ILE A 136 8.16 16.12 -1.49
C ILE A 136 7.75 17.40 -0.76
N LEU A 137 6.87 17.28 0.24
CA LEU A 137 6.29 18.39 1.00
C LEU A 137 6.96 18.62 2.36
N GLU A 138 7.54 17.60 2.96
CA GLU A 138 8.33 17.73 4.19
C GLU A 138 9.31 16.56 4.30
N VAL A 139 10.51 16.86 4.81
CA VAL A 139 11.45 15.85 5.30
C VAL A 139 11.92 16.29 6.68
N ARG A 140 11.74 15.42 7.68
CA ARG A 140 12.18 15.66 9.05
C ARG A 140 12.80 14.41 9.66
N GLU A 141 13.50 14.56 10.78
CA GLU A 141 13.90 13.40 11.58
C GLU A 141 12.66 12.70 12.18
N ALA A 142 12.67 11.37 12.16
CA ALA A 142 11.70 10.56 12.87
C ALA A 142 11.99 10.58 14.37
N THR A 143 10.96 10.72 15.18
CA THR A 143 11.10 10.58 16.63
C THR A 143 11.39 9.14 17.01
N LYS A 144 12.00 8.92 18.18
CA LYS A 144 12.22 7.56 18.71
C LYS A 144 10.92 6.76 18.81
N LYS A 145 9.81 7.43 19.12
CA LYS A 145 8.49 6.80 19.23
C LYS A 145 8.01 6.30 17.88
N GLU A 146 8.08 7.14 16.84
CA GLU A 146 7.71 6.75 15.47
C GLU A 146 8.56 5.58 14.95
N LEU A 147 9.87 5.60 15.20
CA LEU A 147 10.76 4.50 14.83
C LEU A 147 10.44 3.19 15.58
N SER A 148 10.02 3.28 16.84
CA SER A 148 9.70 2.10 17.65
C SER A 148 8.32 1.50 17.34
N GLN A 149 7.39 2.32 16.88
CA GLN A 149 6.00 1.92 16.64
C GLN A 149 5.68 1.65 15.17
N GLY A 150 6.54 2.09 14.25
CA GLY A 150 6.39 1.86 12.81
C GLY A 150 5.38 2.77 12.11
N PHE A 151 4.70 3.66 12.85
CA PHE A 151 3.77 4.65 12.30
C PHE A 151 4.17 6.08 12.66
N ILE A 152 3.74 7.00 11.81
CA ILE A 152 4.02 8.43 11.93
C ILE A 152 3.00 9.07 12.85
N ILE A 153 3.47 10.01 13.66
CA ILE A 153 2.61 10.82 14.52
C ILE A 153 2.41 12.14 13.77
N PRO A 154 1.19 12.45 13.30
CA PRO A 154 0.89 13.74 12.70
C PRO A 154 1.27 14.85 13.68
N LYS A 155 1.87 15.92 13.17
CA LYS A 155 2.04 17.13 13.98
C LYS A 155 0.67 17.82 14.07
N ASP A 156 0.26 18.14 15.29
CA ASP A 156 -0.91 19.00 15.57
C ASP A 156 -0.77 20.38 14.91
#